data_AF-A0A3D4QA92-F1
#
_entry.id   AF-A0A3D4QA92-F1
#
_cell.length_a   1.000
_cell.length_b   1.000
_cell.length_c   1.000
_cell.angle_alpha   90.00
_cell.angle_beta   90.00
_cell.angle_gamma   90.00
#
_symmetry.space_group_name_H-M   'P 1'
#
loop_
_entity.id
_entity.type
_entity.pdbx_description
1 polymer ?
#
loop_
_entity_poly.entity_id
_entity_poly.type
_entity_poly.pdbx_seq_one_letter_code
_entity_poly.pdbx_strand_id
1 'polypeptide(L)'
;MKIERIDDNSIRCTLTSLDLSSRNINLRDMTYGSEAAKRLFSEMMQKAQNEVGFTADHGPLMIEAVPLQGGSIQLVISKVDDPEELDTRFSKFTAAAGSQNGWISQLASEILEGAQGLLQEMKGQAQQANTLEG
;
A
#
# COMPACT_ATOMS: atom_id res chain seq x y z
N MET A 1 -13.90 20.39 0.51
CA MET A 1 -12.51 19.89 0.57
C MET A 1 -11.72 20.64 1.63
N LYS A 2 -11.16 19.91 2.62
CA LYS A 2 -10.34 20.45 3.71
C LYS A 2 -8.89 19.97 3.58
N ILE A 3 -7.90 20.86 3.74
CA ILE A 3 -6.48 20.52 3.72
C ILE A 3 -5.87 20.85 5.08
N GLU A 4 -5.04 19.94 5.57
CA GLU A 4 -4.35 20.03 6.85
C GLU A 4 -2.89 19.59 6.66
N ARG A 5 -1.97 20.31 7.29
CA ARG A 5 -0.55 19.92 7.30
C ARG A 5 -0.36 18.83 8.36
N ILE A 6 0.30 17.74 7.98
CA ILE A 6 0.77 16.74 8.95
C ILE A 6 2.18 17.15 9.38
N ASP A 7 3.07 17.35 8.41
CA ASP A 7 4.46 17.76 8.60
C ASP A 7 4.99 18.48 7.34
N ASP A 8 6.30 18.62 7.20
CA ASP A 8 6.94 19.30 6.06
C ASP A 8 6.89 18.46 4.76
N ASN A 9 6.72 17.15 4.90
CA ASN A 9 6.76 16.15 3.84
C ASN A 9 5.37 15.58 3.54
N SER A 10 4.37 15.85 4.39
CA SER A 10 3.07 15.21 4.31
C SER A 10 1.90 16.15 4.60
N ILE A 11 0.82 15.96 3.84
CA ILE A 11 -0.46 16.64 4.02
C ILE A 11 -1.60 15.65 4.12
N ARG A 12 -2.67 16.08 4.79
CA ARG A 12 -3.96 15.40 4.85
C ARG A 12 -4.99 16.21 4.09
N CYS A 13 -5.75 15.55 3.23
CA CYS A 13 -6.90 16.12 2.58
C CYS A 13 -8.15 15.32 2.92
N THR A 14 -9.24 15.98 3.26
CA THR A 14 -10.54 15.34 3.46
C THR A 14 -11.51 15.82 2.38
N LEU A 15 -12.04 14.85 1.63
CA LEU A 15 -13.06 15.02 0.60
C LEU A 15 -14.39 14.51 1.13
N THR A 16 -15.39 15.38 1.15
CA THR A 16 -16.76 14.98 1.51
C THR A 16 -17.45 14.27 0.36
N SER A 17 -18.52 13.54 0.63
CA SER A 17 -19.37 12.96 -0.42
C SER A 17 -19.88 13.99 -1.43
N LEU A 18 -20.16 15.23 -0.97
CA LEU A 18 -20.53 16.36 -1.82
C LEU A 18 -19.38 16.82 -2.73
N ASP A 19 -18.15 16.86 -2.22
CA ASP A 19 -16.97 17.22 -3.03
C ASP A 19 -16.75 16.20 -4.16
N LEU A 20 -17.02 14.92 -3.89
CA LEU A 20 -16.90 13.84 -4.88
C LEU A 20 -18.04 13.86 -5.91
N SER A 21 -19.29 14.02 -5.46
CA SER A 21 -20.47 13.98 -6.33
C SER A 21 -20.55 15.20 -7.24
N SER A 22 -20.21 16.40 -6.72
CA SER A 22 -20.21 17.64 -7.52
C SER A 22 -19.24 17.62 -8.69
N ARG A 23 -18.23 16.74 -8.64
CA ARG A 23 -17.18 16.60 -9.66
C ARG A 23 -17.28 15.31 -10.46
N ASN A 24 -18.32 14.50 -10.21
CA ASN A 24 -18.56 13.20 -10.83
C ASN A 24 -17.35 12.25 -10.69
N ILE A 25 -16.68 12.28 -9.54
CA ILE A 25 -15.49 11.45 -9.29
C ILE A 25 -15.92 10.23 -8.48
N ASN A 26 -15.76 9.05 -9.06
CA ASN A 26 -15.87 7.79 -8.33
C ASN A 26 -14.50 7.41 -7.77
N LEU A 27 -14.46 6.82 -6.56
CA LEU A 27 -13.22 6.32 -5.97
C LEU A 27 -12.49 5.32 -6.88
N ARG A 28 -13.25 4.54 -7.68
CA ARG A 28 -12.70 3.65 -8.71
C ARG A 28 -11.98 4.38 -9.84
N ASP A 29 -12.35 5.62 -10.15
CA ASP A 29 -11.74 6.39 -11.25
C ASP A 29 -10.46 7.11 -10.81
N MET A 30 -10.23 7.21 -9.49
CA MET A 30 -9.00 7.75 -8.92
C MET A 30 -7.84 6.76 -9.02
N THR A 31 -8.11 5.45 -8.93
CA THR A 31 -7.06 4.41 -8.99
C THR A 31 -6.44 4.25 -10.37
N TYR A 32 -7.14 4.66 -11.43
CA TYR A 32 -6.67 4.56 -12.81
C TYR A 32 -6.19 5.89 -13.41
N GLY A 33 -6.13 6.95 -12.61
CA GLY A 33 -5.61 8.24 -13.08
C GLY A 33 -6.43 8.87 -14.20
N SER A 34 -7.77 8.79 -14.11
CA SER A 34 -8.66 9.49 -15.03
C SER A 34 -8.34 11.00 -15.07
N GLU A 35 -8.69 11.68 -16.17
CA GLU A 35 -8.49 13.14 -16.29
C GLU A 35 -9.15 13.93 -15.15
N ALA A 36 -10.32 13.45 -14.68
CA ALA A 36 -11.01 14.04 -13.52
C ALA A 36 -10.19 13.89 -12.22
N ALA A 37 -9.57 12.72 -12.00
CA ALA A 37 -8.71 12.48 -10.85
C ALA A 37 -7.43 13.33 -10.90
N LYS A 38 -6.78 13.43 -12.08
CA LYS A 38 -5.59 14.30 -12.26
C LYS A 38 -5.92 15.76 -11.95
N ARG A 39 -7.04 16.25 -12.45
CA ARG A 39 -7.50 17.63 -12.17
C ARG A 39 -7.74 17.85 -10.69
N LEU A 40 -8.42 16.92 -10.02
CA LEU A 40 -8.64 17.00 -8.57
C LEU A 40 -7.31 17.07 -7.81
N PHE A 41 -6.36 16.23 -8.18
CA PHE A 41 -5.03 16.21 -7.56
C PHE A 41 -4.29 17.54 -7.75
N SER A 42 -4.31 18.10 -8.97
CA SER A 42 -3.70 19.42 -9.23
C SER A 42 -4.35 20.53 -8.41
N GLU A 43 -5.69 20.55 -8.31
CA GLU A 43 -6.41 21.52 -7.47
C GLU A 43 -6.08 21.35 -5.98
N MET A 44 -5.96 20.10 -5.51
CA MET A 44 -5.54 19.79 -4.15
C MET A 44 -4.12 20.30 -3.86
N MET A 45 -3.17 20.02 -4.75
CA MET A 45 -1.78 20.45 -4.60
C MET A 45 -1.64 21.96 -4.60
N GLN A 46 -2.36 22.65 -5.51
CA GLN A 46 -2.38 24.11 -5.55
C GLN A 46 -2.98 24.70 -4.26
N LYS A 47 -4.07 24.10 -3.76
CA LYS A 47 -4.68 24.54 -2.50
C LYS A 47 -3.75 24.28 -1.31
N ALA A 48 -3.05 23.15 -1.29
CA ALA A 48 -2.08 22.84 -0.24
C ALA A 48 -0.89 23.80 -0.23
N GLN A 49 -0.40 24.18 -1.40
CA GLN A 49 0.64 25.21 -1.53
C GLN A 49 0.16 26.55 -0.95
N ASN A 50 -1.05 26.98 -1.30
CA ASN A 50 -1.59 28.26 -0.87
C ASN A 50 -1.98 28.32 0.61
N GLU A 51 -2.55 27.23 1.16
CA GLU A 51 -3.09 27.22 2.53
C GLU A 51 -2.07 26.80 3.58
N VAL A 52 -1.20 25.85 3.26
CA VAL A 52 -0.28 25.24 4.23
C VAL A 52 1.18 25.25 3.80
N GLY A 53 1.50 25.83 2.62
CA GLY A 53 2.86 25.92 2.12
C GLY A 53 3.45 24.58 1.67
N PHE A 54 2.62 23.59 1.37
CA PHE A 54 3.11 22.29 0.91
C PHE A 54 3.45 22.32 -0.58
N THR A 55 4.69 21.97 -0.92
CA THR A 55 5.20 21.94 -2.29
C THR A 55 5.65 20.54 -2.67
N ALA A 56 5.29 20.08 -3.87
CA ALA A 56 5.79 18.84 -4.43
C ALA A 56 7.15 19.09 -5.11
N ASP A 57 8.22 18.65 -4.47
CA ASP A 57 9.59 18.94 -4.92
C ASP A 57 10.04 17.92 -5.99
N HIS A 58 9.53 18.04 -7.22
CA HIS A 58 9.90 17.25 -8.43
C HIS A 58 9.96 15.70 -8.33
N GLY A 59 9.80 15.12 -7.14
CA GLY A 59 9.87 13.70 -6.86
C GLY A 59 8.50 13.04 -6.81
N PRO A 60 8.47 11.70 -6.73
CA PRO A 60 7.23 10.96 -6.62
C PRO A 60 6.54 11.26 -5.28
N LEU A 61 5.20 11.25 -5.31
CA LEU A 61 4.35 11.41 -4.15
C LEU A 61 3.60 10.10 -3.89
N MET A 62 3.55 9.69 -2.63
CA MET A 62 2.69 8.60 -2.17
C MET A 62 1.30 9.15 -1.86
N ILE A 63 0.26 8.41 -2.22
CA ILE A 63 -1.13 8.77 -1.94
C ILE A 63 -1.83 7.58 -1.29
N GLU A 64 -2.25 7.76 -0.05
CA GLU A 64 -3.02 6.78 0.69
C GLU A 64 -4.46 7.26 0.83
N ALA A 65 -5.42 6.43 0.41
CA ALA A 65 -6.84 6.74 0.49
C ALA A 65 -7.52 5.89 1.56
N VAL A 66 -8.15 6.56 2.53
CA VAL A 66 -8.89 5.93 3.62
C VAL A 66 -10.35 6.37 3.54
N PRO A 67 -11.30 5.44 3.27
CA PRO A 67 -12.72 5.77 3.31
C PRO A 67 -13.17 6.03 4.75
N LEU A 68 -14.00 7.05 4.93
CA LEU A 68 -14.60 7.43 6.21
C LEU A 68 -16.11 7.19 6.21
N GLN A 69 -16.73 7.27 7.39
CA GLN A 69 -18.17 7.20 7.53
C GLN A 69 -18.86 8.35 6.76
N GLY A 70 -20.07 8.10 6.27
CA GLY A 70 -20.84 9.09 5.50
C GLY A 70 -20.36 9.29 4.05
N GLY A 71 -19.56 8.36 3.50
CA GLY A 71 -19.10 8.41 2.12
C GLY A 71 -18.03 9.47 1.84
N SER A 72 -17.37 9.95 2.89
CA SER A 72 -16.21 10.84 2.78
C SER A 72 -14.92 10.03 2.61
N ILE A 73 -13.88 10.66 2.08
CA ILE A 73 -12.58 10.02 1.84
C ILE A 73 -11.50 10.93 2.39
N GLN A 74 -10.60 10.34 3.16
CA GLN A 74 -9.37 10.99 3.59
C GLN A 74 -8.21 10.53 2.70
N LEU A 75 -7.46 11.49 2.19
CA LEU A 75 -6.24 11.28 1.43
C LEU A 75 -5.06 11.75 2.26
N VAL A 76 -4.05 10.92 2.39
CA VAL A 76 -2.73 11.30 2.93
C VAL A 76 -1.76 11.32 1.77
N ILE A 77 -1.07 12.45 1.60
CA ILE A 77 -0.10 12.65 0.52
C ILE A 77 1.24 12.92 1.18
N SER A 78 2.25 12.14 0.83
CA SER A 78 3.61 12.29 1.34
C SER A 78 4.64 12.29 0.23
N LYS A 79 5.74 13.02 0.44
CA LYS A 79 6.93 12.96 -0.40
C LYS A 79 7.59 11.59 -0.23
N VAL A 80 8.03 10.99 -1.33
CA VAL A 80 8.81 9.76 -1.29
C VAL A 80 10.28 10.14 -1.20
N ASP A 81 10.93 9.83 -0.08
CA ASP A 81 12.34 10.14 0.15
C ASP A 81 13.28 9.27 -0.70
N ASP A 82 12.96 7.99 -0.88
CA ASP A 82 13.70 7.08 -1.76
C ASP A 82 12.73 6.28 -2.67
N PRO A 83 12.65 6.62 -3.97
CA PRO A 83 11.80 5.90 -4.92
C PRO A 83 12.24 4.45 -5.19
N GLU A 84 13.50 4.07 -4.92
CA GLU A 84 14.00 2.71 -5.14
C GLU A 84 13.46 1.72 -4.07
N GLU A 85 13.09 2.18 -2.88
CA GLU A 85 12.45 1.32 -1.87
C GLU A 85 11.05 0.82 -2.28
N LEU A 86 10.33 1.60 -3.11
CA LEU A 86 9.02 1.19 -3.65
C LEU A 86 9.14 0.04 -4.65
N ASP A 87 10.28 -0.08 -5.34
CA ASP A 87 10.52 -1.10 -6.36
C ASP A 87 10.56 -2.51 -5.77
N THR A 88 10.98 -2.68 -4.51
CA THR A 88 11.00 -4.01 -3.87
C THR A 88 9.59 -4.61 -3.69
N ARG A 89 8.55 -3.79 -3.56
CA ARG A 89 7.15 -4.25 -3.47
C ARG A 89 6.51 -4.42 -4.85
N PHE A 90 6.86 -3.57 -5.82
CA PHE A 90 6.39 -3.71 -7.21
C PHE A 90 7.02 -4.91 -7.91
N SER A 91 8.33 -5.15 -7.72
CA SER A 91 9.06 -6.31 -8.24
C SER A 91 8.48 -7.64 -7.77
N LYS A 92 7.93 -7.72 -6.54
CA LYS A 92 7.27 -8.95 -6.06
C LYS A 92 5.93 -9.24 -6.74
N PHE A 93 5.25 -8.24 -7.29
CA PHE A 93 3.97 -8.42 -7.98
C PHE A 93 4.12 -8.65 -9.50
N THR A 94 5.14 -8.08 -10.16
CA THR A 94 5.44 -8.33 -11.58
C THR A 94 6.26 -9.61 -11.80
N ALA A 95 7.08 -10.04 -10.85
CA ALA A 95 7.86 -11.27 -10.97
C ALA A 95 7.01 -12.55 -11.01
N ALA A 96 5.72 -12.49 -10.64
CA ALA A 96 4.79 -13.60 -10.81
C ALA A 96 4.32 -13.82 -12.26
N ALA A 97 4.55 -12.86 -13.17
CA ALA A 97 3.99 -12.90 -14.53
C ALA A 97 5.02 -13.11 -15.65
N GLY A 98 6.34 -13.17 -15.37
CA GLY A 98 7.33 -12.94 -16.42
C GLY A 98 8.61 -13.76 -16.47
N SER A 99 8.95 -14.62 -15.50
CA SER A 99 10.17 -15.44 -15.66
C SER A 99 10.16 -16.71 -14.81
N GLN A 100 10.29 -17.84 -15.49
CA GLN A 100 10.59 -19.11 -14.86
C GLN A 100 12.03 -19.06 -14.29
N ASN A 101 12.17 -19.67 -13.11
CA ASN A 101 13.37 -20.33 -12.58
C ASN A 101 14.33 -19.48 -11.73
N GLY A 102 14.45 -19.89 -10.45
CA GLY A 102 15.48 -19.47 -9.49
C GLY A 102 14.90 -19.17 -8.11
N TRP A 103 14.51 -17.92 -7.90
CA TRP A 103 14.20 -17.35 -6.60
C TRP A 103 12.97 -17.93 -5.87
N ILE A 104 11.93 -18.39 -6.60
CA ILE A 104 10.77 -19.05 -6.00
C ILE A 104 11.18 -20.39 -5.39
N SER A 105 12.15 -21.09 -5.99
CA SER A 105 12.67 -22.34 -5.44
C SER A 105 13.44 -22.09 -4.14
N GLN A 106 14.24 -21.02 -4.04
CA GLN A 106 14.93 -20.67 -2.78
C GLN A 106 13.94 -20.28 -1.67
N LEU A 107 12.94 -19.45 -1.97
CA LEU A 107 11.92 -19.07 -0.99
C LEU A 107 11.04 -20.27 -0.58
N ALA A 108 10.68 -21.13 -1.54
CA ALA A 108 9.97 -22.37 -1.25
C ALA A 108 10.83 -23.30 -0.38
N SER A 109 12.14 -23.39 -0.62
CA SER A 109 13.06 -24.18 0.22
C SER A 109 13.17 -23.64 1.65
N GLU A 110 13.31 -22.32 1.86
CA GLU A 110 13.37 -21.74 3.22
C GLU A 110 12.04 -21.92 3.99
N ILE A 111 10.90 -21.76 3.31
CA ILE A 111 9.58 -21.97 3.93
C ILE A 111 9.36 -23.48 4.22
N LEU A 112 9.83 -24.37 3.34
CA LEU A 112 9.69 -25.81 3.52
C LEU A 112 10.68 -26.38 4.54
N GLU A 113 11.86 -25.79 4.72
CA GLU A 113 12.80 -26.12 5.82
C GLU A 113 12.19 -25.75 7.18
N GLY A 114 11.54 -24.59 7.29
CA GLY A 114 10.79 -24.22 8.49
C GLY A 114 9.61 -25.16 8.79
N ALA A 115 8.95 -25.67 7.76
CA ALA A 115 7.86 -26.65 7.91
C ALA A 115 8.36 -28.08 8.22
N GLN A 116 9.56 -28.46 7.78
CA GLN A 116 10.16 -29.76 8.07
C GLN A 116 10.50 -29.93 9.56
N GLY A 117 10.95 -28.87 10.23
CA GLY A 117 11.20 -28.88 11.68
C GLY A 117 9.92 -29.19 12.49
N LEU A 118 8.80 -28.56 12.12
CA LEU A 118 7.49 -28.79 12.74
C LEU A 118 6.95 -30.22 12.51
N LEU A 119 7.16 -30.78 11.32
CA LEU A 119 6.77 -32.17 11.01
C LEU A 119 7.63 -33.20 11.74
N GLN A 120 8.91 -32.91 11.96
CA GLN A 120 9.82 -33.74 12.74
C GLN A 120 9.42 -33.78 14.22
N GLU A 121 9.03 -32.62 14.80
CA GLU A 121 8.49 -32.54 16.16
C GLU A 121 7.16 -33.29 16.31
N MET A 122 6.24 -33.17 15.34
CA MET A 122 4.98 -33.92 15.37
C MET A 122 5.19 -35.44 15.25
N LYS A 123 6.19 -35.90 14.50
CA LYS A 123 6.54 -37.33 14.42
C LYS A 123 7.24 -37.84 15.68
N GLY A 124 8.05 -37.02 16.34
CA GLY A 124 8.68 -37.34 17.62
C GLY A 124 7.65 -37.50 18.76
N GLN A 125 6.61 -36.66 18.76
CA GLN A 125 5.50 -36.78 19.72
C GLN A 125 4.62 -38.02 19.46
N ALA A 126 4.47 -38.45 18.21
CA ALA A 126 3.72 -39.65 17.85
C ALA A 126 4.44 -40.98 18.22
N GLN A 127 5.78 -40.96 18.36
CA GLN A 127 6.56 -42.15 18.73
C GLN A 127 6.69 -42.35 20.25
N GLN A 128 6.65 -41.28 21.05
CA GLN A 128 6.66 -41.38 22.52
C GLN A 128 5.34 -41.87 23.12
N ALA A 129 4.23 -41.76 22.39
CA ALA A 129 2.93 -42.26 22.83
C ALA A 129 2.79 -43.80 22.74
N ASN A 130 3.72 -44.50 22.08
CA ASN A 130 3.60 -45.95 21.83
C ASN A 130 4.62 -46.80 22.63
N THR A 131 5.23 -46.24 23.68
CA THR A 131 6.21 -46.97 24.54
C THR A 131 5.79 -47.08 26.01
N LEU A 132 4.53 -46.77 26.34
CA LEU A 132 3.99 -46.91 27.70
C LEU A 132 2.89 -47.99 27.81
N GLU A 133 2.63 -48.76 26.76
CA GLU A 133 1.89 -50.03 26.85
C GLU A 133 2.86 -51.19 26.64
N GLY A 134 3.57 -51.53 27.71
CA GLY A 134 4.12 -52.86 27.96
C GLY A 134 3.28 -53.56 29.01
#